data_AF-A0A957SH07-F1
#
_entry.id   AF-A0A957SH07-F1
#
_cell.length_a   1.000
_cell.length_b   1.000
_cell.length_c   1.000
_cell.angle_alpha   90.00
_cell.angle_beta   90.00
_cell.angle_gamma   90.00
#
_symmetry.space_group_name_H-M   'P 1'
#
loop_
_entity.id
_entity.type
_entity.pdbx_description
1 polymer ?
#
loop_
_entity_poly.entity_id
_entity_poly.type
_entity_poly.pdbx_seq_one_letter_code
_entity_poly.pdbx_strand_id
1 'polypeptide(L)'
;DGVTALALTPGFLRSEQMLDHFGVTAETWRDAIAQDPYFAGSETPHYIGRAVVALATDPNVHTKAGQAWATWTLSDEYDFTDLDGSRPHWGRFFAKMQEKQGNG
;
A
#
# COMPACT_ATOMS: atom_id res chain seq x y z
N ASP A 1 30.10 10.01 -3.23
CA ASP A 1 28.67 9.83 -3.54
C ASP A 1 28.39 8.40 -3.92
N GLY A 2 27.38 7.79 -3.30
CA GLY A 2 26.95 6.42 -3.58
C GLY A 2 25.49 6.41 -4.03
N VAL A 3 25.14 5.51 -4.95
CA VAL A 3 23.76 5.27 -5.39
C VAL A 3 23.23 4.04 -4.67
N THR A 4 22.02 4.14 -4.11
CA THR A 4 21.27 2.99 -3.59
C THR A 4 20.13 2.68 -4.55
N ALA A 5 20.02 1.43 -4.98
CA ALA A 5 18.94 0.95 -5.83
C ALA A 5 18.16 -0.16 -5.12
N LEU A 6 16.83 -0.10 -5.16
CA LEU A 6 15.89 -1.06 -4.58
C LEU A 6 14.61 -1.08 -5.43
N ALA A 7 13.78 -2.09 -5.25
CA ALA A 7 12.43 -2.11 -5.82
C ALA A 7 11.40 -1.75 -4.74
N LEU A 8 10.38 -0.97 -5.12
CA LEU A 8 9.28 -0.57 -4.24
C LEU A 8 7.96 -0.94 -4.91
N THR A 9 7.09 -1.66 -4.19
CA THR A 9 5.75 -2.04 -4.65
C THR A 9 4.66 -1.48 -3.73
N PRO A 10 3.55 -0.99 -4.29
CA PRO A 10 2.35 -0.72 -3.52
C PRO A 10 1.65 -2.02 -3.13
N GLY A 11 0.69 -1.91 -2.20
CA GLY A 11 -0.40 -2.87 -1.99
C GLY A 11 -1.42 -2.83 -3.13
N PHE A 12 -2.68 -3.15 -2.83
CA PHE A 12 -3.76 -2.96 -3.79
C PHE A 12 -4.02 -1.46 -3.99
N LEU A 13 -3.60 -0.92 -5.13
CA LEU A 13 -3.69 0.51 -5.39
C LEU A 13 -5.13 0.92 -5.77
N ARG A 14 -5.73 1.86 -5.01
CA ARG A 14 -6.93 2.61 -5.44
C ARG A 14 -6.53 3.82 -6.27
N SER A 15 -5.99 3.58 -7.46
CA SER A 15 -5.69 4.62 -8.43
C SER A 15 -6.98 5.24 -8.98
N GLU A 16 -6.85 6.39 -9.63
CA GLU A 16 -7.93 7.06 -10.36
C GLU A 16 -8.59 6.11 -11.37
N GLN A 17 -7.80 5.32 -12.08
CA GLN A 17 -8.30 4.30 -13.01
C GLN A 17 -9.12 3.20 -12.31
N MET A 18 -8.73 2.81 -11.09
CA MET A 18 -9.51 1.83 -10.31
C MET A 18 -10.79 2.43 -9.76
N LEU A 19 -10.77 3.70 -9.34
CA LEU A 19 -11.96 4.43 -8.92
C LEU A 19 -12.96 4.54 -10.07
N ASP A 20 -12.48 4.92 -11.27
CA ASP A 20 -13.28 4.96 -12.50
C ASP A 20 -13.84 3.59 -12.86
N HIS A 21 -13.01 2.53 -12.76
CA HIS A 21 -13.43 1.16 -13.02
C HIS A 21 -14.61 0.72 -12.15
N PHE A 22 -14.59 1.08 -10.86
CA PHE A 22 -15.68 0.75 -9.93
C PHE A 22 -16.82 1.76 -9.91
N GLY A 23 -16.70 2.89 -10.62
CA GLY A 23 -17.68 3.97 -10.64
C GLY A 23 -17.82 4.70 -9.30
N VAL A 24 -16.73 4.81 -8.54
CA VAL A 24 -16.69 5.47 -7.21
C VAL A 24 -15.71 6.65 -7.22
N THR A 25 -15.78 7.49 -6.18
CA THR A 25 -14.88 8.64 -5.98
C THR A 25 -13.86 8.36 -4.88
N ALA A 26 -12.89 9.27 -4.69
CA ALA A 26 -11.96 9.19 -3.57
C ALA A 26 -12.69 9.30 -2.21
N GLU A 27 -13.84 9.95 -2.16
CA GLU A 27 -14.66 10.09 -0.95
C GLU A 27 -15.56 8.87 -0.72
N THR A 28 -16.02 8.23 -1.80
CA THR A 28 -16.99 7.11 -1.77
C THR A 28 -16.35 5.75 -2.08
N TRP A 29 -15.02 5.65 -2.09
CA TRP A 29 -14.30 4.44 -2.54
C TRP A 29 -14.73 3.16 -1.81
N ARG A 30 -15.18 3.28 -0.56
CA ARG A 30 -15.65 2.15 0.26
C ARG A 30 -16.88 1.45 -0.34
N ASP A 31 -17.66 2.14 -1.18
CA ASP A 31 -18.82 1.53 -1.85
C ASP A 31 -18.40 0.42 -2.84
N ALA A 32 -17.18 0.50 -3.38
CA ALA A 32 -16.62 -0.54 -4.26
C ALA A 32 -16.30 -1.85 -3.51
N ILE A 33 -16.26 -1.86 -2.17
CA ILE A 33 -16.05 -3.07 -1.36
C ILE A 33 -17.18 -4.10 -1.59
N ALA A 34 -18.39 -3.62 -1.91
CA ALA A 34 -19.50 -4.50 -2.26
C ALA A 34 -19.31 -5.22 -3.60
N GLN A 35 -18.50 -4.65 -4.50
CA GLN A 35 -18.14 -5.24 -5.80
C GLN A 35 -16.91 -6.14 -5.69
N ASP A 36 -15.88 -5.66 -4.98
CA ASP A 36 -14.67 -6.41 -4.66
C ASP A 36 -14.28 -6.23 -3.18
N PRO A 37 -14.48 -7.26 -2.33
CA PRO A 37 -14.11 -7.21 -0.92
C PRO A 37 -12.63 -6.91 -0.67
N TYR A 38 -11.75 -7.22 -1.64
CA TYR A 38 -10.32 -6.93 -1.50
C TYR A 38 -10.01 -5.44 -1.56
N PHE A 39 -10.87 -4.63 -2.18
CA PHE A 39 -10.69 -3.19 -2.27
C PHE A 39 -10.69 -2.51 -0.89
N ALA A 40 -11.23 -3.16 0.15
CA ALA A 40 -11.16 -2.71 1.54
C ALA A 40 -9.72 -2.59 2.07
N GLY A 41 -8.79 -3.36 1.51
CA GLY A 41 -7.36 -3.32 1.84
C GLY A 41 -6.55 -2.38 0.94
N SER A 42 -7.21 -1.56 0.13
CA SER A 42 -6.54 -0.69 -0.84
C SER A 42 -5.86 0.54 -0.21
N GLU A 43 -4.87 1.07 -0.92
CA GLU A 43 -4.10 2.27 -0.56
C GLU A 43 -4.12 3.31 -1.68
N THR A 44 -4.00 4.60 -1.34
CA THR A 44 -3.90 5.65 -2.35
C THR A 44 -2.51 5.69 -3.01
N PRO A 45 -2.37 6.28 -4.21
CA PRO A 45 -1.07 6.64 -4.77
C PRO A 45 -0.21 7.53 -3.86
N HIS A 46 -0.83 8.29 -2.95
CA HIS A 46 -0.09 9.11 -1.98
C HIS A 46 0.72 8.24 -1.01
N TYR A 47 0.22 7.06 -0.66
CA TYR A 47 0.83 6.17 0.33
C TYR A 47 2.18 5.62 -0.15
N ILE A 48 2.29 5.20 -1.42
CA ILE A 48 3.59 4.83 -1.99
C ILE A 48 4.52 6.04 -2.13
N GLY A 49 3.99 7.24 -2.37
CA GLY A 49 4.76 8.48 -2.34
C GLY A 49 5.38 8.74 -0.96
N ARG A 50 4.67 8.46 0.14
CA ARG A 50 5.21 8.53 1.51
C ARG A 50 6.34 7.54 1.73
N ALA A 51 6.21 6.32 1.21
CA ALA A 51 7.29 5.33 1.25
C ALA A 51 8.55 5.82 0.50
N VAL A 52 8.40 6.46 -0.66
CA VAL A 52 9.51 7.06 -1.40
C VAL A 52 10.21 8.14 -0.57
N VAL A 53 9.45 9.05 0.07
CA VAL A 53 10.02 10.09 0.94
C VAL A 53 10.79 9.47 2.10
N ALA A 54 10.19 8.49 2.78
CA ALA A 54 10.83 7.80 3.91
C ALA A 54 12.18 7.20 3.51
N LEU A 55 12.21 6.41 2.42
CA LEU A 55 13.43 5.82 1.89
C LEU A 55 14.47 6.86 1.46
N ALA A 56 14.04 7.93 0.77
CA ALA A 56 14.95 8.97 0.29
C ALA A 56 15.60 9.78 1.42
N THR A 57 14.94 9.86 2.59
CA THR A 57 15.43 10.58 3.76
C THR A 57 16.13 9.69 4.80
N ASP A 58 16.12 8.37 4.62
CA ASP A 58 16.76 7.44 5.55
C ASP A 58 18.29 7.42 5.35
N PRO A 59 19.10 7.87 6.34
CA PRO A 59 20.56 7.83 6.24
C PRO A 59 21.12 6.40 6.08
N ASN A 60 20.33 5.38 6.45
CA ASN A 60 20.68 3.97 6.37
C ASN A 60 20.00 3.24 5.20
N VAL A 61 19.43 3.95 4.22
CA VAL A 61 18.71 3.35 3.08
C VAL A 61 19.56 2.33 2.30
N HIS A 62 20.89 2.47 2.30
CA HIS A 62 21.82 1.53 1.67
C HIS A 62 21.68 0.09 2.19
N THR A 63 21.19 -0.11 3.42
CA THR A 63 20.91 -1.44 4.00
C THR A 63 19.77 -2.17 3.28
N LYS A 64 18.96 -1.43 2.52
CA LYS A 64 17.81 -1.93 1.75
C LYS A 64 18.14 -2.21 0.28
N ALA A 65 19.39 -1.99 -0.14
CA ALA A 65 19.83 -2.12 -1.52
C ALA A 65 19.61 -3.54 -2.08
N GLY A 66 19.22 -3.62 -3.35
CA GLY A 66 19.05 -4.89 -4.07
C GLY A 66 17.84 -5.74 -3.65
N GLN A 67 16.95 -5.20 -2.81
CA GLN A 67 15.77 -5.89 -2.30
C GLN A 67 14.47 -5.25 -2.80
N ALA A 68 13.38 -6.02 -2.73
CA ALA A 68 12.03 -5.53 -2.95
C ALA A 68 11.38 -5.19 -1.61
N TRP A 69 10.84 -3.98 -1.53
CA TRP A 69 10.13 -3.46 -0.37
C TRP A 69 8.70 -3.13 -0.72
N ALA A 70 7.83 -3.26 0.27
CA ALA A 70 6.42 -3.00 0.11
C ALA A 70 6.00 -1.83 1.00
N THR A 71 5.05 -1.03 0.54
CA THR A 71 4.50 0.10 1.31
C THR A 71 4.08 -0.31 2.71
N TRP A 72 3.46 -1.48 2.86
CA TRP A 72 2.95 -1.97 4.14
C TRP A 72 4.02 -2.42 5.15
N THR A 73 5.17 -2.92 4.69
CA THR A 73 6.28 -3.23 5.61
C THR A 73 7.02 -1.96 5.99
N LEU A 74 7.21 -1.05 5.02
CA LEU A 74 7.85 0.23 5.26
C LEU A 74 7.00 1.16 6.14
N SER A 75 5.67 1.05 6.11
CA SER A 75 4.81 1.82 7.01
C SER A 75 4.92 1.39 8.47
N ASP A 76 5.25 0.12 8.72
CA ASP A 76 5.52 -0.37 10.07
C ASP A 76 6.90 0.13 10.56
N GLU A 77 7.88 0.31 9.66
CA GLU A 77 9.24 0.76 9.97
C GLU A 77 9.36 2.29 10.12
N TYR A 78 8.76 3.03 9.20
CA TYR A 78 8.87 4.50 9.12
C TYR A 78 7.62 5.25 9.60
N ASP A 79 6.62 4.53 10.12
CA ASP A 79 5.45 5.07 10.81
C ASP A 79 4.59 6.08 10.01
N PHE A 80 4.55 5.97 8.67
CA PHE A 80 3.69 6.82 7.84
C PHE A 80 2.25 6.27 7.71
N THR A 81 1.33 7.14 7.30
CA THR A 81 -0.10 6.85 7.09
C THR A 81 -0.56 7.35 5.73
N ASP A 82 -1.69 6.82 5.27
CA ASP A 82 -2.38 7.26 4.06
C ASP A 82 -3.19 8.56 4.34
N LEU A 83 -3.78 9.16 3.30
CA LEU A 83 -4.50 10.43 3.36
C LEU A 83 -5.63 10.46 4.40
N ASP A 84 -6.30 9.32 4.63
CA ASP A 84 -7.39 9.20 5.61
C ASP A 84 -6.90 8.78 7.01
N GLY A 85 -5.58 8.80 7.25
CA GLY A 85 -4.95 8.40 8.50
C GLY A 85 -4.84 6.88 8.68
N SER A 86 -5.35 6.07 7.72
CA SER A 86 -5.19 4.62 7.76
C SER A 86 -3.75 4.18 7.48
N ARG A 87 -3.43 2.94 7.86
CA ARG A 87 -2.18 2.26 7.51
C ARG A 87 -2.51 0.94 6.80
N PRO A 88 -2.87 0.98 5.50
CA PRO A 88 -3.19 -0.23 4.76
C PRO A 88 -2.03 -1.22 4.82
N HIS A 89 -2.32 -2.45 5.22
CA HIS A 89 -1.31 -3.51 5.26
C HIS A 89 -1.74 -4.71 4.41
N TRP A 90 -1.41 -4.66 3.12
CA TRP A 90 -1.85 -5.65 2.14
C TRP A 90 -1.49 -7.08 2.52
N GLY A 91 -0.27 -7.35 3.03
CA GLY A 91 0.13 -8.71 3.43
C GLY A 91 -0.79 -9.33 4.49
N ARG A 92 -0.97 -8.67 5.64
CA ARG A 92 -1.90 -9.04 6.71
C ARG A 92 -3.36 -9.12 6.22
N PHE A 93 -3.80 -8.14 5.42
CA PHE A 93 -5.16 -8.11 4.90
C PHE A 93 -5.44 -9.31 3.97
N PHE A 94 -4.57 -9.57 3.01
CA PHE A 94 -4.72 -10.64 2.02
C PHE A 94 -4.68 -12.03 2.68
N ALA A 95 -3.79 -12.25 3.66
CA ALA A 95 -3.77 -13.47 4.46
C ALA A 95 -5.11 -13.73 5.16
N LYS A 96 -5.65 -12.72 5.84
CA LYS A 96 -6.95 -12.79 6.52
C LYS A 96 -8.11 -13.07 5.56
N MET A 97 -8.05 -12.55 4.33
CA MET A 97 -9.07 -12.82 3.31
C MET A 97 -9.02 -14.26 2.81
N GLN A 98 -7.83 -14.83 2.62
CA GLN A 98 -7.67 -16.23 2.21
C GLN A 98 -8.14 -17.22 3.28
N GLU A 99 -7.82 -16.96 4.55
CA GLU A 99 -8.28 -17.80 5.67
C GLU A 99 -9.81 -17.89 5.73
N LYS A 100 -10.50 -16.77 5.46
CA LYS A 100 -11.97 -16.74 5.42
C LYS A 100 -12.56 -17.53 4.25
N GLN A 101 -11.86 -17.61 3.12
CA GLN A 101 -12.30 -18.35 1.94
C GLN A 101 -12.01 -19.86 2.05
N GLY A 102 -10.94 -20.24 2.74
CA GLY A 102 -10.57 -21.65 2.96
C GLY A 102 -11.35 -22.37 4.07
N ASN A 103 -12.04 -21.62 4.93
CA ASN A 103 -12.89 -22.15 6.01
C ASN A 103 -14.40 -22.20 5.63
N GLY A 104 -14.72 -22.11 4.34
CA GLY A 104 -16.08 -22.15 3.79
C GLY A 104 -16.45 -23.49 3.16
#